data_AF-A0A9X0Q1M7-F1
#
_entry.id   AF-A0A9X0Q1M7-F1
#
_cell.length_a   1.000
_cell.length_b   1.000
_cell.length_c   1.000
_cell.angle_alpha   90.00
_cell.angle_beta   90.00
_cell.angle_gamma   90.00
#
_symmetry.space_group_name_H-M   'P 1'
#
loop_
_entity.id
_entity.type
_entity.pdbx_description
1 polymer ?
#
loop_
_entity_poly.entity_id
_entity_poly.type
_entity_poly.pdbx_seq_one_letter_code
_entity_poly.pdbx_strand_id
1 'polypeptide(L)' 'YFIEHKQRNTLIWLPTDGDAENFMKTHVEPTIRDIPSLLALAPWYGKKHRDNTLTMKRFSNGRGFWCLGGKAAKNYR' A
#
# COMPACT_ATOMS: atom_id res chain seq x y z
N TYR A 1 2.27 -11.24 -5.73
CA TYR A 1 3.24 -12.33 -5.46
C TYR A 1 3.75 -12.38 -4.02
N PHE A 2 4.51 -11.39 -3.52
CA PHE A 2 5.15 -11.47 -2.19
C PHE A 2 4.17 -11.56 -1.01
N ILE A 3 3.06 -10.81 -1.09
CA ILE A 3 2.03 -10.79 -0.05
C ILE A 3 1.23 -12.10 -0.06
N GLU A 4 0.84 -12.58 -1.24
CA GLU A 4 0.02 -13.78 -1.42
C GLU A 4 0.81 -15.07 -1.19
N HIS A 5 1.88 -15.32 -1.95
CA HIS A 5 2.55 -16.64 -1.96
C HIS A 5 3.68 -16.75 -0.94
N LYS A 6 4.45 -15.68 -0.74
CA LYS A 6 5.60 -15.70 0.19
C LYS A 6 5.22 -15.20 1.59
N GLN A 7 4.03 -14.63 1.75
CA GLN A 7 3.51 -14.06 2.98
C GLN A 7 4.52 -13.14 3.67
N ARG A 8 5.09 -12.20 2.91
CA ARG A 8 6.07 -11.25 3.42
C ARG A 8 5.46 -9.88 3.62
N ASN A 9 5.89 -9.24 4.70
CA ASN A 9 5.72 -7.81 4.90
C ASN A 9 6.53 -7.07 3.84
N THR A 10 5.93 -6.03 3.25
CA THR A 10 6.52 -5.30 2.14
C THR A 10 6.48 -3.81 2.41
N LEU A 11 7.57 -3.12 2.16
CA LEU A 11 7.71 -1.69 2.37
C LEU A 11 8.25 -1.08 1.08
N ILE A 12 7.64 0.02 0.65
CA ILE A 12 8.21 0.90 -0.36
C ILE A 12 8.44 2.28 0.27
N TRP A 13 9.59 2.86 -0.04
CA TRP A 13 9.96 4.21 0.37
C TRP A 13 9.97 5.10 -0.87
N LEU A 14 9.29 6.23 -0.78
CA LEU A 14 9.25 7.24 -1.84
C LEU A 14 9.89 8.54 -1.38
N PRO A 15 10.34 9.40 -2.31
CA PRO A 15 11.14 10.57 -1.97
C PRO A 15 10.40 11.55 -1.06
N THR A 16 9.10 11.76 -1.28
CA THR A 16 8.26 12.63 -0.46
C THR A 16 6.99 11.95 0.02
N ASP A 17 6.44 12.42 1.15
CA ASP A 17 5.13 11.98 1.66
C ASP A 17 4.00 12.18 0.64
N GLY A 18 4.05 13.27 -0.14
CA GLY A 18 3.07 13.52 -1.19
C GLY A 18 3.15 12.50 -2.33
N ASP A 19 4.36 12.07 -2.71
CA ASP A 19 4.53 11.03 -3.72
C ASP A 19 4.07 9.66 -3.21
N ALA A 20 4.28 9.38 -1.92
CA ALA A 20 3.77 8.18 -1.27
C ALA A 20 2.25 8.10 -1.27
N GLU A 21 1.58 9.19 -0.89
CA GLU A 21 0.12 9.25 -0.94
C GLU A 21 -0.42 9.11 -2.37
N ASN A 22 0.21 9.78 -3.33
CA ASN A 22 -0.18 9.71 -4.73
C ASN A 22 -0.03 8.27 -5.25
N PHE A 23 1.12 7.65 -5.01
CA PHE A 23 1.38 6.27 -5.42
C PHE A 23 0.37 5.28 -4.84
N MET A 24 -0.02 5.47 -3.58
CA MET A 24 -1.04 4.65 -2.94
C MET A 24 -2.40 4.74 -3.63
N LYS A 25 -2.84 5.96 -3.95
CA LYS A 25 -4.13 6.21 -4.62
C LYS A 25 -4.11 5.80 -6.09
N THR A 26 -3.03 6.08 -6.83
CA THR A 26 -2.96 5.89 -8.28
C THR A 26 -2.55 4.49 -8.69
N HIS A 27 -1.72 3.80 -7.90
CA HIS A 27 -1.17 2.50 -8.28
C HIS A 27 -1.60 1.39 -7.32
N VAL A 28 -1.48 1.60 -6.02
CA VAL A 28 -1.71 0.50 -5.06
C VAL A 28 -3.18 0.13 -4.95
N GLU A 29 -4.08 1.10 -4.78
CA GLU A 29 -5.51 0.82 -4.67
C GLU A 29 -6.13 0.20 -5.95
N PRO A 30 -5.81 0.69 -7.17
CA PRO A 30 -6.23 0.01 -8.39
C PRO A 30 -5.64 -1.39 -8.52
N THR A 31 -4.38 -1.60 -8.15
CA THR A 31 -3.77 -2.95 -8.21
C THR A 31 -4.49 -3.94 -7.28
N ILE A 32 -4.89 -3.51 -6.09
CA ILE A 32 -5.66 -4.36 -5.16
C ILE A 32 -7.04 -4.68 -5.75
N ARG A 33 -7.67 -3.72 -6.44
CA ARG A 33 -8.98 -3.91 -7.09
C ARG A 33 -8.91 -4.87 -8.27
N ASP A 34 -7.92 -4.66 -9.13
CA ASP A 34 -7.87 -5.29 -10.46
C ASP A 34 -7.27 -6.71 -10.39
N ILE A 35 -6.57 -7.06 -9.30
CA ILE A 35 -6.01 -8.40 -9.06
C ILE A 35 -6.93 -9.17 -8.08
N PRO A 36 -7.70 -10.18 -8.54
CA PRO A 36 -8.67 -10.89 -7.70
C PRO A 36 -8.06 -11.55 -6.46
N SER A 37 -6.83 -12.07 -6.57
CA SER A 37 -6.15 -12.71 -5.44
C SER A 37 -5.76 -11.73 -4.34
N LEU A 38 -5.37 -10.50 -4.69
CA LEU A 38 -5.11 -9.43 -3.72
C LEU A 38 -6.41 -8.88 -3.14
N LEU A 39 -7.45 -8.73 -3.95
CA LEU A 39 -8.76 -8.28 -3.50
C LEU A 39 -9.35 -9.22 -2.44
N ALA A 40 -9.28 -10.54 -2.68
CA ALA A 40 -9.71 -11.56 -1.73
C ALA A 40 -8.96 -11.49 -0.39
N LEU A 41 -7.70 -11.05 -0.42
CA LEU A 41 -6.87 -10.84 0.77
C LEU A 41 -7.06 -9.47 1.44
N ALA A 42 -7.81 -8.54 0.82
CA ALA A 42 -8.00 -7.17 1.29
C ALA A 42 -9.44 -6.93 1.80
N PRO A 43 -9.83 -7.50 2.96
CA PRO A 43 -11.21 -7.43 3.48
C PRO A 43 -11.69 -6.00 3.80
N TRP A 44 -10.74 -5.09 3.96
CA TRP A 44 -10.97 -3.69 4.30
C TRP A 44 -11.02 -2.77 3.07
N TYR A 45 -10.83 -3.31 1.86
CA TYR A 45 -10.84 -2.51 0.64
C TYR A 45 -12.16 -1.72 0.52
N GLY A 46 -12.05 -0.43 0.20
CA GLY A 46 -13.19 0.50 0.13
C GLY A 46 -13.85 0.86 1.47
N LYS A 47 -13.38 0.33 2.59
CA LYS A 47 -13.93 0.60 3.94
C LYS A 47 -12.96 1.45 4.75
N LYS A 48 -13.50 2.41 5.51
CA LYS A 48 -12.74 3.15 6.53
C LYS A 48 -12.43 2.20 7.68
N HIS A 49 -11.16 1.81 7.82
CA HIS A 49 -10.72 0.86 8.83
C HIS A 49 -9.28 1.19 9.26
N ARG A 50 -8.91 0.91 10.52
CA ARG A 50 -7.56 1.21 11.05
C ARG A 50 -6.43 0.50 10.28
N ASP A 51 -6.75 -0.67 9.73
CA ASP A 51 -5.81 -1.50 8.98
C ASP A 51 -5.86 -1.20 7.46
N ASN A 52 -6.57 -0.13 7.06
CA ASN A 52 -6.66 0.37 5.69
C ASN A 52 -6.45 1.90 5.67
N THR A 53 -5.19 2.33 5.61
CA THR A 53 -4.81 3.76 5.57
C THR A 53 -4.07 4.11 4.28
N LEU A 54 -3.69 5.37 4.13
CA LEU A 54 -2.83 5.82 3.03
C LEU A 54 -1.36 5.42 3.23
N THR A 55 -0.94 5.07 4.43
CA THR A 55 0.43 4.68 4.74
C THR A 55 0.60 3.17 4.82
N MET A 56 -0.47 2.42 5.11
CA MET A 56 -0.43 0.98 5.30
C MET A 56 -1.72 0.30 4.84
N LYS A 57 -1.58 -0.82 4.12
CA LYS A 57 -2.66 -1.79 3.89
C LYS A 57 -2.31 -3.09 4.60
N ARG A 58 -3.19 -3.56 5.49
CA ARG A 58 -3.06 -4.90 6.09
C ARG A 58 -4.01 -5.87 5.42
N PHE A 59 -3.49 -7.05 5.10
CA PHE A 59 -4.23 -8.12 4.45
C PHE A 59 -4.71 -9.16 5.48
N SER A 60 -5.72 -9.95 5.12
CA SER A 60 -6.33 -10.98 5.97
C SER A 60 -5.34 -12.06 6.41
N ASN A 61 -4.28 -12.29 5.63
CA ASN A 61 -3.18 -13.20 5.97
C ASN A 61 -2.17 -12.61 6.99
N GLY A 62 -2.51 -11.46 7.60
CA GLY A 62 -1.71 -10.80 8.63
C GLY A 62 -0.54 -9.97 8.10
N ARG A 63 -0.29 -9.95 6.79
CA ARG A 63 0.82 -9.19 6.18
C ARG A 63 0.45 -7.76 5.88
N GLY A 64 1.46 -6.90 5.99
CA GLY A 64 1.33 -5.47 5.72
C GLY A 64 2.09 -5.07 4.45
N PHE A 65 1.49 -4.13 3.73
CA PHE A 65 2.17 -3.30 2.74
C PHE A 65 2.25 -1.87 3.29
N TRP A 66 3.46 -1.34 3.42
CA TRP A 66 3.71 0.04 3.83
C TRP A 66 4.17 0.85 2.63
N CYS A 67 3.62 2.05 2.49
CA CYS A 67 4.07 3.05 1.54
C CYS A 67 4.39 4.32 2.33
N LEU A 68 5.69 4.59 2.48
CA LEU A 68 6.19 5.68 3.32
C LEU A 68 6.94 6.68 2.45
N GLY A 69 6.84 7.95 2.81
CA GLY A 69 7.56 9.03 2.15
C GLY A 69 8.65 9.60 3.05
N GLY A 70 9.65 10.21 2.41
CA GLY A 70 10.58 11.09 3.10
C GLY A 70 9.96 12.46 3.39
N LYS A 71 10.52 13.14 4.39
CA LYS A 71 10.26 14.57 4.65
C LYS A 71 11.23 15.46 3.84
N ALA A 72 11.46 15.12 2.58
CA ALA A 72 12.34 15.91 1.71
C ALA A 72 11.54 17.00 0.98
N ALA A 73 12.11 18.21 0.84
CA ALA A 73 11.57 19.21 -0.07
C ALA A 73 11.68 18.68 -1.51
N LYS A 74 10.67 18.92 -2.35
CA LYS A 74 10.56 18.47 -3.76
C LYS A 74 11.62 19.12 -4.70
N ASN A 75 12.90 19.07 -4.33
CA ASN A 75 14.03 19.66 -5.02
C ASN A 75 15.05 18.60 -5.44
N TYR A 76 14.58 17.43 -5.88
CA TYR A 76 15.45 16.52 -6.63
C TYR A 76 15.67 17.14 -8.01
N ARG A 77 16.81 17.80 -8.18
CA ARG A 77 17.34 18.26 -9.48
C ARG A 77 18.13 17.14 -10.12
#